data_AF-A0A8D8Q1E7-F1
#
_entry.id   AF-A0A8D8Q1E7-F1
#
_cell.length_a   1.000
_cell.length_b   1.000
_cell.length_c   1.000
_cell.angle_alpha   90.00
_cell.angle_beta   90.00
_cell.angle_gamma   90.00
#
_symmetry.space_group_name_H-M   'P 1'
#
loop_
_entity.id
_entity.type
_entity.pdbx_description
1 polymer ?
#
loop_
_entity_poly.entity_id
_entity_poly.type
_entity_poly.pdbx_seq_one_letter_code
_entity_poly.pdbx_strand_id
1 'polypeptide(L)'
;MTSKKAVAPTEDVLEELCPSDDEGGCYIGDVYIPPPPPIIKKFKTKGHPRLIIHSIEITNFKSYAGTQTLGPFCKSFNAIIGPNGSGKSNVIDAMLFVFGSRASRIRCTNNQSLVHNSETVRNCDSCTVTVKFVEIIDKTAGDYEIVPNSDIHITRTAYKYNNISYYYITERQVAFKEIAKLLKKHGVDLINNRFLILQGEVEQISQMPCKGKTPRETGLLEYLEEIIGTDRYNVPLTQLRQRIGHHEEEREQRLERMNAVKTNVETLQTEVEQCLTYFGKENQVRTMEHQIAQVNRA
;
A
#
# COMPACT_ATOMS: atom_id res chain seq x y z
N MET A 1 -37.39 -3.38 12.59
CA MET A 1 -36.13 -3.08 13.31
C MET A 1 -35.26 -4.33 13.28
N THR A 2 -34.39 -4.45 12.28
CA THR A 2 -33.45 -5.57 12.16
C THR A 2 -32.12 -4.98 11.75
N SER A 3 -31.26 -4.80 12.76
CA SER A 3 -29.91 -4.28 12.64
C SER A 3 -29.05 -5.29 11.86
N LYS A 4 -28.71 -4.95 10.61
CA LYS A 4 -27.70 -5.70 9.84
C LYS A 4 -26.33 -5.28 10.34
N LYS A 5 -25.73 -6.16 11.16
CA LYS A 5 -24.31 -6.11 11.56
C LYS A 5 -23.45 -5.88 10.32
N ALA A 6 -22.67 -4.80 10.34
CA ALA A 6 -21.57 -4.59 9.41
C ALA A 6 -20.54 -5.71 9.67
N VAL A 7 -20.30 -6.53 8.65
CA VAL A 7 -19.26 -7.56 8.66
C VAL A 7 -17.94 -6.82 8.50
N ALA A 8 -17.08 -6.89 9.53
CA ALA A 8 -15.73 -6.39 9.47
C ALA A 8 -14.96 -7.10 8.34
N PRO A 9 -14.09 -6.40 7.59
CA PRO A 9 -13.24 -7.06 6.61
C PRO A 9 -12.34 -8.08 7.32
N THR A 10 -12.27 -9.28 6.76
CA THR A 10 -11.49 -10.42 7.23
C THR A 10 -9.99 -10.11 7.25
N GLU A 11 -9.30 -10.57 8.30
CA GLU A 11 -7.86 -10.36 8.56
C GLU A 11 -6.94 -10.70 7.36
N ASP A 12 -7.38 -11.60 6.48
CA ASP A 12 -6.63 -12.04 5.29
C ASP A 12 -6.33 -10.94 4.25
N VAL A 13 -7.08 -9.82 4.23
CA VAL A 13 -6.85 -8.74 3.26
C VAL A 13 -5.76 -7.76 3.73
N LEU A 14 -5.47 -7.73 5.03
CA LEU A 14 -4.49 -6.82 5.63
C LEU A 14 -3.07 -7.40 5.60
N GLU A 15 -2.91 -8.72 5.57
CA GLU A 15 -1.59 -9.37 5.46
C GLU A 15 -0.93 -9.22 4.08
N GLU A 16 -1.70 -8.98 3.01
CA GLU A 16 -1.16 -8.82 1.65
C GLU A 16 -0.44 -7.48 1.41
N LEU A 17 -0.53 -6.52 2.34
CA LEU A 17 -0.01 -5.16 2.18
C LEU A 17 1.20 -4.81 3.06
N CYS A 18 1.71 -5.73 3.87
CA CYS A 18 2.96 -5.49 4.61
C CYS A 18 4.15 -5.62 3.64
N PRO A 19 4.87 -4.52 3.30
CA PRO A 19 6.16 -4.64 2.65
C PRO A 19 7.13 -5.09 3.75
N SER A 20 7.17 -6.40 4.00
CA SER A 20 7.92 -7.01 5.10
C SER A 20 9.45 -6.93 4.97
N ASP A 21 9.98 -6.12 4.06
CA ASP A 21 11.41 -6.08 3.73
C ASP A 21 12.01 -4.65 3.66
N ASP A 22 11.27 -3.58 3.96
CA ASP A 22 11.83 -2.22 3.91
C ASP A 22 12.57 -1.91 5.24
N GLU A 23 13.91 -2.11 5.26
CA GLU A 23 14.80 -1.75 6.38
C GLU A 23 14.66 -0.25 6.74
N GLY A 24 14.47 0.06 8.03
CA GLY A 24 14.57 1.43 8.56
C GLY A 24 13.28 2.09 9.08
N GLY A 25 12.19 1.36 9.25
CA GLY A 25 11.00 1.88 9.96
C GLY A 25 11.23 2.06 11.47
N CYS A 26 10.37 2.84 12.11
CA CYS A 26 10.38 3.05 13.56
C CYS A 26 9.09 2.56 14.22
N TYR A 27 9.13 2.28 15.52
CA TYR A 27 7.95 1.89 16.29
C TYR A 27 7.56 3.00 17.27
N ILE A 28 6.28 3.33 17.34
CA ILE A 28 5.69 4.14 18.41
C ILE A 28 4.79 3.22 19.23
N GLY A 29 5.31 2.74 20.37
CA GLY A 29 4.68 1.66 21.12
C GLY A 29 4.70 0.36 20.32
N ASP A 30 3.52 -0.16 20.00
CA ASP A 30 3.25 -1.36 19.18
C ASP A 30 2.93 -1.04 17.72
N VAL A 31 2.83 0.24 17.35
CA VAL A 31 2.52 0.65 15.97
C VAL A 31 3.80 0.82 15.15
N TYR A 32 3.92 0.06 14.06
CA TYR A 32 5.02 0.18 13.10
C TYR A 32 4.80 1.34 12.13
N ILE A 33 5.79 2.22 12.01
CA ILE A 33 5.82 3.33 11.06
C ILE A 33 6.84 3.01 9.97
N PRO A 34 6.40 2.88 8.70
CA PRO A 34 7.30 2.56 7.61
C PRO A 34 8.26 3.73 7.32
N PRO A 35 9.46 3.44 6.79
CA PRO A 35 10.42 4.48 6.43
C PRO A 35 9.86 5.40 5.33
N PRO A 36 10.40 6.63 5.19
CA PRO A 36 10.04 7.53 4.10
C PRO A 36 10.14 6.81 2.74
N PRO A 37 9.17 7.03 1.83
CA PRO A 37 9.21 6.42 0.52
C PRO A 37 10.54 6.75 -0.14
N PRO A 38 11.25 5.76 -0.73
CA PRO A 38 12.54 5.99 -1.34
C PRO A 38 12.38 7.03 -2.44
N ILE A 39 13.17 8.10 -2.39
CA ILE A 39 13.24 9.07 -3.47
C ILE A 39 13.68 8.29 -4.71
N ILE A 40 12.83 8.24 -5.74
CA ILE A 40 13.17 7.66 -7.04
C ILE A 40 14.41 8.41 -7.50
N LYS A 41 15.58 7.77 -7.39
CA LYS A 41 16.86 8.37 -7.75
C LYS A 41 16.73 8.87 -9.18
N LYS A 42 17.10 10.14 -9.42
CA LYS A 42 17.19 10.71 -10.77
C LYS A 42 17.83 9.67 -11.68
N PHE A 43 17.16 9.29 -12.77
CA PHE A 43 17.74 8.42 -13.78
C PHE A 43 19.11 8.99 -14.15
N LYS A 44 20.18 8.33 -13.73
CA LYS A 44 21.52 8.77 -14.12
C LYS A 44 21.70 8.31 -15.56
N THR A 45 21.40 9.20 -16.50
CA THR A 45 21.24 8.87 -17.92
C THR A 45 22.55 8.67 -18.69
N LYS A 46 23.71 8.97 -18.09
CA LYS A 46 25.02 8.82 -18.76
C LYS A 46 25.91 7.84 -18.00
N GLY A 47 26.29 6.74 -18.67
CA GLY A 47 27.26 5.77 -18.18
C GLY A 47 26.74 4.73 -17.19
N HIS A 48 25.45 4.71 -16.87
CA HIS A 48 24.84 3.68 -16.03
C HIS A 48 24.08 2.65 -16.86
N PRO A 49 24.13 1.36 -16.48
CA PRO A 49 23.36 0.33 -17.15
C PRO A 49 21.86 0.57 -16.93
N ARG A 50 21.08 0.41 -18.00
CA ARG A 50 19.61 0.40 -17.94
C ARG A 50 19.06 -0.88 -18.54
N LEU A 51 17.98 -1.37 -17.93
CA LEU A 51 17.30 -2.58 -18.38
C LEU A 51 16.40 -2.26 -19.59
N ILE A 52 16.49 -3.08 -20.65
CA ILE A 52 15.59 -3.01 -21.81
C ILE A 52 15.02 -4.39 -22.12
N ILE A 53 13.86 -4.41 -22.77
CA ILE A 53 13.33 -5.64 -23.37
C ILE A 53 14.07 -5.86 -24.69
N HIS A 54 14.69 -7.02 -24.85
CA HIS A 54 15.36 -7.42 -26.09
C HIS A 54 14.38 -8.10 -27.05
N SER A 55 13.61 -9.06 -26.56
CA SER A 55 12.62 -9.79 -27.34
C SER A 55 11.53 -10.39 -26.43
N ILE A 56 10.40 -10.73 -27.03
CA ILE A 56 9.30 -11.43 -26.36
C ILE A 56 8.99 -12.69 -27.17
N GLU A 57 9.09 -13.85 -26.54
CA GLU A 57 8.70 -15.12 -27.14
C GLU A 57 7.32 -15.51 -26.62
N ILE A 58 6.40 -15.78 -27.54
CA ILE A 58 5.00 -16.06 -27.26
C ILE A 58 4.66 -17.41 -27.86
N THR A 59 4.20 -18.35 -27.03
CA THR A 59 3.77 -19.67 -27.47
C THR A 59 2.30 -19.90 -27.12
N ASN A 60 1.47 -20.17 -28.14
CA ASN A 60 0.06 -20.53 -28.02
C ASN A 60 -0.78 -19.54 -27.18
N PHE A 61 -0.57 -18.23 -27.32
CA PHE A 61 -1.26 -17.21 -26.53
C PHE A 61 -2.25 -16.40 -27.38
N LYS A 62 -3.54 -16.40 -27.00
CA LYS A 62 -4.63 -15.67 -27.69
C LYS A 62 -4.63 -15.87 -29.21
N SER A 63 -4.23 -14.87 -29.99
CA SER A 63 -4.17 -14.93 -31.46
C SER A 63 -2.88 -15.57 -32.00
N TYR A 64 -1.88 -15.79 -31.16
CA TYR A 64 -0.59 -16.35 -31.56
C TYR A 64 -0.63 -17.88 -31.48
N ALA A 65 -0.62 -18.53 -32.66
CA ALA A 65 -0.50 -19.97 -32.79
C ALA A 65 0.98 -20.39 -32.89
N GLY A 66 1.36 -21.47 -32.21
CA GLY A 66 2.75 -21.93 -32.15
C GLY A 66 3.64 -20.93 -31.41
N THR A 67 4.95 -21.05 -31.63
CA THR A 67 5.95 -20.14 -31.05
C THR A 67 6.24 -18.99 -32.01
N GLN A 68 6.02 -17.77 -31.54
CA GLN A 68 6.25 -16.53 -32.26
C GLN A 68 7.24 -15.67 -31.47
N THR A 69 8.25 -15.12 -32.14
CA THR A 69 9.23 -14.24 -31.50
C THR A 69 8.99 -12.80 -31.96
N LEU A 70 8.73 -11.90 -31.02
CA LEU A 70 8.61 -10.47 -31.24
C LEU A 70 9.94 -9.80 -30.90
N GLY A 71 10.53 -9.11 -31.87
CA GLY A 71 11.80 -8.41 -31.73
C GLY A 71 12.78 -8.75 -32.85
N PRO A 72 14.04 -8.32 -32.73
CA PRO A 72 14.61 -7.58 -31.59
C PRO A 72 14.01 -6.17 -31.44
N PHE A 73 13.75 -5.76 -30.20
CA PHE A 73 13.27 -4.41 -29.91
C PHE A 73 14.42 -3.41 -29.94
N CYS A 74 14.13 -2.21 -30.46
CA CYS A 74 15.03 -1.07 -30.43
C CYS A 74 15.20 -0.57 -28.99
N LYS A 75 16.40 -0.05 -28.69
CA LYS A 75 16.77 0.39 -27.34
C LYS A 75 15.95 1.55 -26.77
N SER A 76 15.29 2.34 -27.60
CA SER A 76 14.65 3.59 -27.17
C SER A 76 13.16 3.60 -27.40
N PHE A 77 12.72 3.32 -28.63
CA PHE A 77 11.31 3.41 -29.00
C PHE A 77 10.95 2.32 -30.00
N ASN A 78 9.77 1.73 -29.82
CA ASN A 78 9.24 0.67 -30.67
C ASN A 78 7.78 0.97 -30.96
N ALA A 79 7.38 0.87 -32.23
CA ALA A 79 6.00 1.05 -32.65
C ALA A 79 5.42 -0.30 -33.13
N ILE A 80 4.25 -0.66 -32.61
CA ILE A 80 3.52 -1.86 -33.03
C ILE A 80 2.39 -1.42 -33.97
N ILE A 81 2.51 -1.76 -35.25
CA ILE A 81 1.57 -1.39 -36.31
C ILE A 81 0.98 -2.65 -36.98
N GLY A 82 -0.19 -2.50 -37.61
CA GLY A 82 -0.88 -3.60 -38.28
C GLY A 82 -2.38 -3.36 -38.42
N PRO A 83 -3.09 -4.17 -39.24
CA PRO A 83 -4.52 -4.02 -39.48
C PRO A 83 -5.37 -4.31 -38.24
N ASN A 84 -6.63 -3.84 -38.22
CA ASN A 84 -7.55 -4.12 -37.12
C ASN A 84 -7.79 -5.63 -36.99
N GLY A 85 -7.78 -6.14 -35.75
CA GLY A 85 -7.90 -7.58 -35.48
C GLY A 85 -6.60 -8.39 -35.62
N SER A 86 -5.48 -7.79 -36.02
CA SER A 86 -4.19 -8.51 -36.19
C SER A 86 -3.49 -8.94 -34.90
N GLY A 87 -4.15 -8.81 -33.74
CA GLY A 87 -3.56 -9.18 -32.44
C GLY A 87 -2.63 -8.14 -31.81
N LYS A 88 -2.56 -6.90 -32.30
CA LYS A 88 -1.70 -5.84 -31.71
C LYS A 88 -1.91 -5.66 -30.20
N SER A 89 -3.16 -5.60 -29.76
CA SER A 89 -3.51 -5.47 -28.34
C SER A 89 -3.12 -6.72 -27.54
N ASN A 90 -3.03 -7.89 -28.18
CA ASN A 90 -2.62 -9.12 -27.52
C ASN A 90 -1.12 -9.12 -27.15
N VAL A 91 -0.29 -8.25 -27.78
CA VAL A 91 1.10 -8.04 -27.35
C VAL A 91 1.13 -7.43 -25.95
N ILE A 92 0.33 -6.38 -25.72
CA ILE A 92 0.19 -5.74 -24.41
C ILE A 92 -0.41 -6.71 -23.40
N ASP A 93 -1.41 -7.51 -23.81
CA ASP A 93 -1.97 -8.54 -22.94
C ASP A 93 -0.96 -9.64 -22.58
N ALA A 94 -0.02 -9.97 -23.48
CA ALA A 94 1.07 -10.91 -23.20
C ALA A 94 2.06 -10.31 -22.18
N MET A 95 2.38 -9.02 -22.27
CA MET A 95 3.18 -8.33 -21.26
C MET A 95 2.46 -8.26 -19.91
N LEU A 96 1.17 -7.90 -19.89
CA LEU A 96 0.34 -7.95 -18.68
C LEU A 96 0.27 -9.35 -18.09
N PHE A 97 0.25 -10.39 -18.93
CA PHE A 97 0.29 -11.76 -18.47
C PHE A 97 1.59 -12.08 -17.76
N VAL A 98 2.75 -11.63 -18.25
CA VAL A 98 4.02 -11.88 -17.56
C VAL A 98 4.20 -11.05 -16.30
N PHE A 99 3.76 -9.78 -16.32
CA PHE A 99 3.99 -8.84 -15.21
C PHE A 99 2.86 -8.76 -14.18
N GLY A 100 1.67 -9.28 -14.49
CA GLY A 100 0.49 -9.15 -13.65
C GLY A 100 0.34 -10.26 -12.61
N SER A 101 0.18 -9.88 -11.34
CA SER A 101 -0.03 -10.83 -10.22
C SER A 101 -1.34 -11.62 -10.36
N ARG A 102 -2.42 -11.02 -10.88
CA ARG A 102 -3.74 -11.66 -11.05
C ARG A 102 -4.23 -11.58 -12.50
N ALA A 103 -4.84 -12.68 -12.96
CA ALA A 103 -5.46 -12.76 -14.30
C ALA A 103 -6.60 -11.74 -14.48
N SER A 104 -7.21 -11.25 -13.41
CA SER A 104 -8.28 -10.23 -13.44
C SER A 104 -7.83 -8.85 -13.96
N ARG A 105 -6.52 -8.55 -13.94
CA ARG A 105 -5.97 -7.33 -14.57
C ARG A 105 -5.79 -7.49 -16.08
N ILE A 106 -5.71 -8.73 -16.55
CA ILE A 106 -5.88 -9.08 -17.97
C ILE A 106 -7.40 -9.10 -18.18
N ARG A 107 -7.91 -8.69 -19.33
CA ARG A 107 -9.35 -8.63 -19.63
C ARG A 107 -9.99 -10.03 -19.77
N CYS A 108 -9.67 -10.95 -18.87
CA CYS A 108 -9.91 -12.38 -18.95
C CYS A 108 -10.23 -12.91 -17.54
N THR A 109 -11.45 -13.43 -17.36
CA THR A 109 -11.90 -14.05 -16.11
C THR A 109 -11.27 -15.42 -15.88
N ASN A 110 -10.85 -16.13 -16.94
CA ASN A 110 -10.31 -17.50 -16.87
C ASN A 110 -9.04 -17.68 -17.73
N ASN A 111 -8.06 -18.44 -17.22
CA ASN A 111 -6.80 -18.74 -17.93
C ASN A 111 -7.02 -19.53 -19.24
N GLN A 112 -8.14 -20.24 -19.37
CA GLN A 112 -8.56 -20.90 -20.62
C GLN A 112 -8.66 -19.94 -21.81
N SER A 113 -9.06 -18.68 -21.57
CA SER A 113 -9.19 -17.66 -22.61
C SER A 113 -7.84 -17.08 -23.06
N LEU A 114 -6.76 -17.35 -22.33
CA LEU A 114 -5.41 -16.95 -22.69
C LEU A 114 -4.75 -17.93 -23.67
N VAL A 115 -5.15 -19.20 -23.62
CA VAL A 115 -4.60 -20.25 -24.47
C VAL A 115 -5.23 -20.14 -25.87
N HIS A 116 -4.38 -20.14 -26.90
CA HIS A 116 -4.81 -20.10 -28.28
C HIS A 116 -5.73 -21.28 -28.61
N ASN A 117 -6.82 -21.00 -29.32
CA ASN A 117 -7.74 -22.01 -29.82
C ASN A 117 -8.21 -21.58 -31.21
N SER A 118 -7.81 -22.32 -32.24
CA SER A 118 -8.23 -22.09 -33.63
C SER A 118 -8.58 -23.39 -34.31
N GLU A 119 -9.21 -23.31 -35.49
CA GLU A 119 -9.57 -24.51 -36.26
C GLU A 119 -8.33 -25.28 -36.75
N THR A 120 -7.22 -24.58 -37.01
CA THR A 120 -5.94 -25.13 -37.49
C THR A 120 -5.07 -25.67 -36.38
N VAL A 121 -5.08 -25.04 -35.19
CA VAL A 121 -4.37 -25.51 -34.00
C VAL A 121 -5.39 -25.65 -32.87
N ARG A 122 -5.93 -26.87 -32.76
CA ARG A 122 -6.90 -27.25 -31.72
C ARG A 122 -6.18 -27.84 -30.51
N ASN A 123 -6.79 -27.67 -29.34
CA ASN A 123 -6.39 -28.35 -28.11
C ASN A 123 -4.97 -28.04 -27.61
N CYS A 124 -4.56 -26.77 -27.61
CA CYS A 124 -3.39 -26.37 -26.84
C CYS A 124 -3.65 -26.58 -25.33
N ASP A 125 -2.76 -27.30 -24.66
CA ASP A 125 -2.88 -27.59 -23.22
C ASP A 125 -2.37 -26.43 -22.36
N SER A 126 -1.46 -25.62 -22.89
CA SER A 126 -0.85 -24.49 -22.20
C SER A 126 -0.46 -23.36 -23.15
N CYS A 127 -0.29 -22.18 -22.57
CA CYS A 127 0.35 -21.04 -23.21
C CYS A 127 1.55 -20.59 -22.38
N THR A 128 2.59 -20.11 -23.06
CA THR A 128 3.82 -19.62 -22.43
C THR A 128 4.21 -18.29 -23.04
N VAL A 129 4.59 -17.34 -22.20
CA VAL A 129 5.15 -16.05 -22.64
C VAL A 129 6.46 -15.83 -21.90
N THR A 130 7.52 -15.53 -22.64
CA THR A 130 8.85 -15.22 -22.12
C THR A 130 9.22 -13.81 -22.55
N VAL A 131 9.50 -12.94 -21.60
CA VAL A 131 10.08 -11.61 -21.86
C VAL A 131 11.57 -11.68 -21.56
N LYS A 132 12.39 -11.39 -22.58
CA LYS A 132 13.84 -11.37 -22.47
C LYS A 132 14.31 -9.93 -22.25
N PHE A 133 15.02 -9.71 -21.15
CA PHE A 133 15.64 -8.43 -20.83
C PHE A 133 17.15 -8.51 -20.94
N VAL A 134 17.76 -7.37 -21.26
CA VAL A 134 19.21 -7.18 -21.23
C VAL A 134 19.52 -5.82 -20.64
N GLU A 135 20.66 -5.70 -19.95
CA GLU A 135 21.16 -4.39 -19.54
C GLU A 135 22.03 -3.79 -20.63
N ILE A 136 21.82 -2.50 -20.91
CA ILE A 136 22.60 -1.75 -21.88
C ILE A 136 23.19 -0.49 -21.27
N ILE A 137 24.37 -0.12 -21.74
CA ILE A 137 25.02 1.15 -21.43
C ILE A 137 24.98 2.02 -22.68
N ASP A 138 24.28 3.15 -22.61
CA ASP A 138 24.23 4.11 -23.71
C ASP A 138 25.54 4.88 -23.83
N LYS A 139 26.11 4.88 -25.05
CA LYS A 139 27.28 5.68 -25.41
C LYS A 139 26.88 7.06 -25.95
N THR A 140 27.81 7.99 -25.93
CA THR A 140 27.64 9.38 -26.40
C THR A 140 27.26 9.50 -27.88
N ALA A 141 27.60 8.51 -28.71
CA ALA A 141 27.37 8.51 -30.16
C ALA A 141 26.01 7.90 -30.58
N GLY A 142 25.13 7.54 -29.63
CA GLY A 142 23.88 6.86 -29.96
C GLY A 142 24.01 5.34 -30.09
N ASP A 143 25.21 4.80 -29.99
CA ASP A 143 25.46 3.36 -29.82
C ASP A 143 25.17 2.89 -28.40
N TYR A 144 25.11 1.58 -28.21
CA TYR A 144 24.97 0.95 -26.91
C TYR A 144 25.83 -0.29 -26.81
N GLU A 145 26.28 -0.60 -25.60
CA GLU A 145 26.92 -1.88 -25.28
C GLU A 145 26.00 -2.69 -24.39
N ILE A 146 25.87 -3.98 -24.71
CA ILE A 146 25.17 -4.94 -23.86
C ILE A 146 26.14 -5.34 -22.75
N VAL A 147 25.68 -5.25 -21.50
CA VAL A 147 26.46 -5.73 -20.36
C VAL A 147 26.53 -7.27 -20.45
N PRO A 148 27.72 -7.88 -20.44
CA PRO A 148 27.84 -9.33 -20.54
C PRO A 148 27.17 -10.02 -19.34
N ASN A 149 26.51 -11.15 -19.57
CA ASN A 149 25.77 -11.94 -18.57
C ASN A 149 24.67 -11.16 -17.82
N SER A 150 24.04 -10.19 -18.49
CA SER A 150 22.91 -9.42 -17.96
C SER A 150 21.55 -9.89 -18.49
N ASP A 151 21.50 -11.06 -19.13
CA ASP A 151 20.30 -11.62 -19.70
C ASP A 151 19.36 -12.13 -18.59
N ILE A 152 18.16 -11.56 -18.56
CA ILE A 152 17.11 -11.95 -17.61
C ILE A 152 15.92 -12.43 -18.43
N HIS A 153 15.57 -13.71 -18.24
CA HIS A 153 14.41 -14.31 -18.90
C HIS A 153 13.29 -14.48 -17.89
N ILE A 154 12.20 -13.73 -18.06
CA ILE A 154 11.00 -13.88 -17.22
C ILE A 154 9.95 -14.61 -18.03
N THR A 155 9.63 -15.83 -17.61
CA THR A 155 8.67 -16.70 -18.28
C THR A 155 7.47 -16.95 -17.39
N ARG A 156 6.27 -16.89 -17.97
CA ARG A 156 5.03 -17.36 -17.33
C ARG A 156 4.36 -18.39 -18.22
N THR A 157 4.01 -19.53 -17.63
CA THR A 157 3.27 -20.61 -18.30
C THR A 157 1.94 -20.83 -17.59
N ALA A 158 0.84 -20.82 -18.34
CA ALA A 158 -0.49 -21.11 -17.82
C ALA A 158 -1.08 -22.36 -18.49
N TYR A 159 -1.69 -23.22 -17.68
CA TYR A 159 -2.32 -24.46 -18.12
C TYR A 159 -3.85 -24.29 -18.20
N LYS A 160 -4.43 -24.83 -19.28
CA LYS A 160 -5.87 -24.73 -19.59
C LYS A 160 -6.76 -25.42 -18.56
N TYR A 161 -6.37 -26.61 -18.09
CA TYR A 161 -7.24 -27.48 -17.30
C TYR A 161 -7.34 -27.10 -15.82
N ASN A 162 -6.24 -26.59 -15.24
CA ASN A 162 -6.16 -26.42 -13.79
C ASN A 162 -6.25 -24.95 -13.36
N ASN A 163 -6.33 -23.99 -14.30
CA ASN A 163 -6.17 -22.56 -14.02
C ASN A 163 -4.90 -22.22 -13.22
N ILE A 164 -3.89 -23.09 -13.23
CA ILE A 164 -2.61 -22.87 -12.55
C ILE A 164 -1.66 -22.17 -13.53
N SER A 165 -0.91 -21.20 -13.03
CA SER A 165 0.21 -20.59 -13.75
C SER A 165 1.48 -20.65 -12.94
N TYR A 166 2.60 -20.96 -13.59
CA TYR A 166 3.93 -20.95 -12.97
C TYR A 166 4.79 -19.86 -13.57
N TYR A 167 5.68 -19.33 -12.74
CA TYR A 167 6.64 -18.30 -13.10
C TYR A 167 8.06 -18.89 -13.06
N TYR A 168 8.89 -18.46 -14.00
CA TYR A 168 10.28 -18.85 -14.10
C TYR A 168 11.16 -17.62 -14.35
N ILE A 169 12.32 -17.59 -13.70
CA ILE A 169 13.42 -16.65 -13.98
C ILE A 169 14.60 -17.48 -14.47
N THR A 170 15.03 -17.29 -15.73
CA THR A 170 16.15 -18.02 -16.34
C THR A 170 16.04 -19.52 -16.04
N GLU A 171 14.88 -20.09 -16.37
CA GLU A 171 14.53 -21.51 -16.21
C GLU A 171 14.31 -22.01 -14.77
N ARG A 172 14.56 -21.19 -13.74
CA ARG A 172 14.25 -21.53 -12.35
C ARG A 172 12.82 -21.13 -11.97
N GLN A 173 12.04 -22.06 -11.44
CA GLN A 173 10.69 -21.76 -10.93
C GLN A 173 10.76 -20.87 -9.68
N VAL A 174 9.99 -19.78 -9.67
CA VAL A 174 9.97 -18.78 -8.59
C VAL A 174 8.54 -18.30 -8.30
N ALA A 175 8.35 -17.66 -7.15
CA ALA A 175 7.10 -16.96 -6.85
C ALA A 175 7.08 -15.56 -7.50
N PHE A 176 5.88 -15.03 -7.79
CA PHE A 176 5.71 -13.68 -8.34
C PHE A 176 6.38 -12.59 -7.48
N LYS A 177 6.39 -12.76 -6.15
CA LYS A 177 7.05 -11.82 -5.21
C LYS A 177 8.54 -11.66 -5.51
N GLU A 178 9.22 -12.74 -5.94
CA GLU A 178 10.64 -12.68 -6.29
C GLU A 178 10.86 -11.93 -7.60
N ILE A 179 10.01 -12.14 -8.61
CA ILE A 179 10.03 -11.37 -9.86
C ILE A 179 9.82 -9.88 -9.59
N ALA A 180 8.82 -9.54 -8.78
CA ALA A 180 8.54 -8.17 -8.38
C ALA A 180 9.74 -7.54 -7.65
N LYS A 181 10.39 -8.29 -6.75
CA LYS A 181 11.60 -7.84 -6.04
C LYS A 181 12.79 -7.64 -6.99
N LEU A 182 12.97 -8.51 -7.98
CA LEU A 182 14.01 -8.39 -9.00
C LEU A 182 13.80 -7.13 -9.84
N LEU A 183 12.62 -6.96 -10.43
CA LEU A 183 12.32 -5.81 -11.28
C LEU A 183 12.31 -4.48 -10.50
N LYS A 184 11.89 -4.49 -9.23
CA LYS A 184 11.96 -3.33 -8.33
C LYS A 184 13.41 -2.85 -8.13
N LYS A 185 14.40 -3.75 -8.11
CA LYS A 185 15.83 -3.38 -8.07
C LYS A 185 16.28 -2.62 -9.32
N HIS A 186 15.70 -2.93 -10.48
CA HIS A 186 15.95 -2.22 -11.74
C HIS A 186 15.02 -1.02 -11.96
N GLY A 187 14.25 -0.61 -10.94
CA GLY A 187 13.37 0.57 -11.00
C GLY A 187 12.01 0.33 -11.66
N VAL A 188 11.61 -0.92 -11.88
CA VAL A 188 10.30 -1.29 -12.42
C VAL A 188 9.44 -1.85 -11.29
N ASP A 189 8.42 -1.08 -10.88
CA ASP A 189 7.45 -1.52 -9.88
C ASP A 189 6.26 -2.23 -10.56
N LEU A 190 6.09 -3.52 -10.25
CA LEU A 190 4.98 -4.33 -10.74
C LEU A 190 3.71 -4.23 -9.88
N ILE A 191 3.85 -3.79 -8.63
CA ILE A 191 2.76 -3.74 -7.65
C ILE A 191 1.90 -2.52 -7.96
N ASN A 192 2.55 -1.36 -7.97
CA ASN A 192 1.99 -0.09 -8.41
C ASN A 192 2.20 -0.01 -9.92
N ASN A 193 1.36 -0.73 -10.68
CA ASN A 193 1.44 -0.97 -12.12
C ASN A 193 1.30 0.33 -12.95
N ARG A 194 2.30 1.23 -12.88
CA ARG A 194 2.27 2.56 -13.50
C ARG A 194 3.16 2.66 -14.75
N PHE A 195 3.84 1.57 -15.13
CA PHE A 195 4.63 1.50 -16.37
C PHE A 195 3.80 0.98 -17.56
N LEU A 196 2.63 0.38 -17.32
CA LEU A 196 1.68 -0.03 -18.34
C LEU A 196 0.48 0.90 -18.31
N ILE A 197 0.17 1.50 -19.45
CA ILE A 197 -1.02 2.32 -19.64
C ILE A 197 -1.91 1.61 -20.67
N LEU A 198 -3.08 1.18 -20.24
CA LEU A 198 -4.04 0.45 -21.07
C LEU A 198 -5.02 1.41 -21.75
N GLN A 199 -5.58 0.94 -22.88
CA GLN A 199 -6.66 1.64 -23.53
C GLN A 199 -7.86 1.78 -22.59
N GLY A 200 -8.36 3.01 -22.43
CA GLY A 200 -9.47 3.35 -21.54
C GLY A 200 -9.03 3.81 -20.15
N GLU A 201 -7.79 3.57 -19.72
CA GLU A 201 -7.33 4.03 -18.39
C GLU A 201 -7.30 5.56 -18.29
N VAL A 202 -6.91 6.26 -19.35
CA VAL A 202 -6.93 7.73 -19.37
C VAL A 202 -8.36 8.27 -19.19
N GLU A 203 -9.34 7.61 -19.80
CA GLU A 203 -10.74 7.95 -19.65
C GLU A 203 -11.23 7.66 -18.23
N GLN A 204 -10.87 6.50 -17.66
CA GLN A 204 -11.18 6.17 -16.26
C GLN A 204 -10.60 7.21 -15.30
N ILE A 205 -9.33 7.61 -15.47
CA ILE A 205 -8.68 8.65 -14.66
C ILE A 205 -9.42 9.98 -14.81
N SER A 206 -9.87 10.34 -16.01
CA SER A 206 -10.64 11.56 -16.23
C SER A 206 -12.02 11.56 -15.55
N GLN A 207 -12.59 10.36 -15.33
CA GLN A 207 -13.88 10.16 -14.68
C GLN A 207 -13.75 9.90 -13.17
N MET A 208 -12.52 9.82 -12.63
CA MET A 208 -12.30 9.58 -11.20
C MET A 208 -12.86 10.74 -10.36
N PRO A 209 -13.59 10.45 -9.28
CA PRO A 209 -13.99 11.47 -8.33
C PRO A 209 -12.75 12.05 -7.62
N CYS A 210 -12.87 13.28 -7.11
CA CYS A 210 -11.75 13.93 -6.38
C CYS A 210 -11.27 13.11 -5.18
N LYS A 211 -12.20 12.40 -4.52
CA LYS A 211 -11.95 11.50 -3.40
C LYS A 211 -12.88 10.30 -3.51
N GLY A 212 -12.39 9.12 -3.15
CA GLY A 212 -13.21 7.91 -3.06
C GLY A 212 -14.39 8.12 -2.11
N LYS A 213 -15.63 7.87 -2.58
CA LYS A 213 -16.81 7.95 -1.71
C LYS A 213 -16.94 6.74 -0.81
N THR A 214 -16.36 5.62 -1.24
CA THR A 214 -16.33 4.37 -0.48
C THR A 214 -14.88 3.88 -0.35
N PRO A 215 -14.55 3.08 0.67
CA PRO A 215 -13.19 2.54 0.84
C PRO A 215 -12.72 1.65 -0.32
N ARG A 216 -13.63 1.24 -1.21
CA ARG A 216 -13.34 0.42 -2.39
C ARG A 216 -13.22 1.23 -3.67
N GLU A 217 -13.69 2.47 -3.67
CA GLU A 217 -13.63 3.36 -4.82
C GLU A 217 -12.38 4.23 -4.67
N THR A 218 -11.46 4.13 -5.62
CA THR A 218 -10.26 4.97 -5.65
C THR A 218 -10.59 6.27 -6.37
N GLY A 219 -10.49 7.40 -5.64
CA GLY A 219 -10.54 8.72 -6.24
C GLY A 219 -9.15 9.18 -6.67
N LEU A 220 -9.10 10.40 -7.18
CA LEU A 220 -7.87 11.05 -7.62
C LEU A 220 -6.88 11.27 -6.46
N LEU A 221 -7.37 11.58 -5.26
CA LEU A 221 -6.53 11.74 -4.08
C LEU A 221 -5.83 10.44 -3.72
N GLU A 222 -6.57 9.34 -3.58
CA GLU A 222 -6.02 8.03 -3.26
C GLU A 222 -5.04 7.57 -4.35
N TYR A 223 -5.36 7.84 -5.62
CA TYR A 223 -4.48 7.58 -6.76
C TYR A 223 -3.15 8.33 -6.67
N LEU A 224 -3.15 9.58 -6.19
CA LEU A 224 -1.97 10.42 -6.01
C LEU A 224 -1.18 10.04 -4.76
N GLU A 225 -1.84 9.67 -3.67
CA GLU A 225 -1.22 9.12 -2.47
C GLU A 225 -0.46 7.82 -2.76
N GLU A 226 -0.99 6.97 -3.64
CA GLU A 226 -0.30 5.76 -4.11
C GLU A 226 0.97 6.12 -4.92
N ILE A 227 0.94 7.16 -5.75
CA ILE A 227 2.11 7.61 -6.56
C ILE A 227 3.23 8.12 -5.65
N ILE A 228 2.88 8.97 -4.68
CA ILE A 228 3.86 9.51 -3.73
C ILE A 228 4.31 8.41 -2.77
N GLY A 229 3.48 7.39 -2.59
CA GLY A 229 3.68 6.30 -1.65
C GLY A 229 3.33 6.68 -0.22
N THR A 230 2.50 7.70 -0.02
CA THR A 230 2.02 8.12 1.31
C THR A 230 0.94 7.20 1.88
N ASP A 231 0.31 6.37 1.04
CA ASP A 231 -0.73 5.43 1.47
C ASP A 231 -0.25 4.47 2.59
N ARG A 232 1.05 4.14 2.60
CA ARG A 232 1.69 3.34 3.66
C ARG A 232 1.52 3.93 5.08
N TYR A 233 1.26 5.24 5.19
CA TYR A 233 1.06 5.92 6.47
C TYR A 233 -0.38 5.92 6.94
N ASN A 234 -1.35 5.63 6.08
CA ASN A 234 -2.78 5.72 6.40
C ASN A 234 -3.17 4.77 7.56
N VAL A 235 -2.70 3.52 7.51
CA VAL A 235 -2.93 2.52 8.56
C VAL A 235 -2.30 2.92 9.91
N PRO A 236 -0.98 3.17 10.01
CA PRO A 236 -0.37 3.52 11.29
C PRO A 236 -0.91 4.85 11.85
N LEU A 237 -1.20 5.84 11.01
CA LEU A 237 -1.82 7.10 11.47
C LEU A 237 -3.21 6.86 12.06
N THR A 238 -4.00 5.96 11.48
CA THR A 238 -5.33 5.63 12.00
C THR A 238 -5.24 4.95 13.37
N GLN A 239 -4.31 4.00 13.53
CA GLN A 239 -4.05 3.32 14.81
C GLN A 239 -3.58 4.31 15.89
N LEU A 240 -2.64 5.20 15.55
CA LEU A 240 -2.16 6.23 16.47
C LEU A 240 -3.28 7.21 16.87
N ARG A 241 -4.15 7.60 15.94
CA ARG A 241 -5.31 8.46 16.24
C ARG A 241 -6.29 7.80 17.20
N GLN A 242 -6.59 6.52 17.01
CA GLN A 242 -7.44 5.76 17.94
C GLN A 242 -6.84 5.73 19.35
N ARG A 243 -5.52 5.54 19.44
CA ARG A 243 -4.82 5.53 20.73
C ARG A 243 -4.80 6.90 21.41
N ILE A 244 -4.59 7.97 20.65
CA ILE A 244 -4.70 9.34 21.15
C ILE A 244 -6.11 9.57 21.71
N GLY A 245 -7.15 9.18 20.97
CA GLY A 245 -8.54 9.29 21.44
C GLY A 245 -8.77 8.57 22.77
N HIS A 246 -8.27 7.34 22.91
CA HIS A 246 -8.38 6.60 24.17
C HIS A 246 -7.67 7.29 25.34
N HIS A 247 -6.48 7.83 25.12
CA HIS A 247 -5.76 8.58 26.17
C HIS A 247 -6.42 9.93 26.49
N GLU A 248 -7.06 10.58 25.51
CA GLU A 248 -7.85 11.80 25.73
C GLU A 248 -9.08 11.52 26.61
N GLU A 249 -9.81 10.43 26.35
CA GLU A 249 -10.93 9.98 27.17
C GLU A 249 -10.49 9.67 28.61
N GLU A 250 -9.39 8.94 28.80
CA GLU A 250 -8.85 8.67 30.14
C GLU A 250 -8.45 9.97 30.87
N ARG A 251 -7.84 10.92 30.14
CA ARG A 251 -7.43 12.22 30.71
C ARG A 251 -8.65 12.99 31.18
N GLU A 252 -9.71 13.00 30.38
CA GLU A 252 -10.96 13.68 30.70
C GLU A 252 -11.61 13.09 31.97
N GLN A 253 -11.69 11.76 32.07
CA GLN A 253 -12.19 11.09 33.28
C GLN A 253 -11.38 11.41 34.54
N ARG A 254 -10.04 11.43 34.43
CA ARG A 254 -9.17 11.79 35.56
C ARG A 254 -9.34 13.26 35.96
N LEU A 255 -9.50 14.15 34.98
CA LEU A 255 -9.71 15.58 35.20
C LEU A 255 -11.05 15.84 35.90
N GLU A 256 -12.12 15.14 35.51
CA GLU A 256 -13.43 15.23 36.15
C GLU A 256 -13.36 14.78 37.62
N ARG A 257 -12.70 13.65 37.91
CA ARG A 257 -12.48 13.19 39.30
C ARG A 257 -11.68 14.20 40.13
N MET A 258 -10.63 14.77 39.54
CA MET A 258 -9.82 15.79 40.21
C MET A 258 -10.66 17.03 40.54
N ASN A 259 -11.49 17.49 39.61
CA ASN A 259 -12.36 18.64 39.83
C ASN A 259 -13.38 18.36 40.94
N ALA A 260 -13.99 17.17 40.98
CA ALA A 260 -14.91 16.78 42.04
C ALA A 260 -14.23 16.76 43.43
N VAL A 261 -13.01 16.22 43.51
CA VAL A 261 -12.22 16.25 44.76
C VAL A 261 -11.87 17.69 45.16
N LYS A 262 -11.48 18.52 44.19
CA LYS A 262 -11.15 19.93 44.45
C LYS A 262 -12.35 20.68 45.02
N THR A 263 -13.54 20.51 44.46
CA THR A 263 -14.77 21.10 45.01
C THR A 263 -15.06 20.61 46.43
N ASN A 264 -14.85 19.32 46.74
CA ASN A 264 -15.04 18.80 48.09
C ASN A 264 -14.02 19.37 49.11
N VAL A 265 -12.77 19.58 48.67
CA VAL A 265 -11.75 20.22 49.50
C VAL A 265 -12.13 21.68 49.78
N GLU A 266 -12.60 22.41 48.77
CA GLU A 266 -13.08 23.79 48.94
C GLU A 266 -14.26 23.87 49.92
N THR A 267 -15.24 22.96 49.83
CA THR A 267 -16.35 22.92 50.80
C THR A 267 -15.87 22.59 52.22
N LEU A 268 -15.00 21.58 52.39
CA LEU A 268 -14.47 21.22 53.71
C LEU A 268 -13.62 22.34 54.32
N GLN A 269 -12.85 23.08 53.50
CA GLN A 269 -12.11 24.24 53.96
C GLN A 269 -13.03 25.30 54.55
N THR A 270 -14.17 25.57 53.91
CA THR A 270 -15.16 26.51 54.45
C THR A 270 -15.77 26.03 55.77
N GLU A 271 -16.04 24.73 55.91
CA GLU A 271 -16.55 24.15 57.16
C GLU A 271 -15.50 24.24 58.30
N VAL A 272 -14.23 23.96 58.00
CA VAL A 272 -13.15 24.12 58.98
C VAL A 272 -13.01 25.57 59.42
N GLU A 273 -13.10 26.53 58.49
CA GLU A 273 -13.04 27.96 58.82
C GLU A 273 -14.21 28.39 59.73
N GLN A 274 -15.43 27.89 59.47
CA GLN A 274 -16.58 28.11 60.34
C GLN A 274 -16.37 27.50 61.74
N CYS A 275 -15.85 26.28 61.84
CA CYS A 275 -15.53 25.65 63.13
C CYS A 275 -14.46 26.44 63.90
N LEU A 276 -13.40 26.88 63.22
CA LEU A 276 -12.33 27.70 63.84
C LEU A 276 -12.87 29.03 64.36
N THR A 277 -13.75 29.70 63.61
CA THR A 277 -14.38 30.95 64.08
C THR A 277 -15.32 30.70 65.27
N TYR A 278 -16.04 29.58 65.32
CA TYR A 278 -16.83 29.18 66.48
C TYR A 278 -15.96 28.97 67.72
N PHE A 279 -14.90 28.16 67.62
CA PHE A 279 -13.96 27.95 68.74
C PHE A 279 -13.30 29.25 69.21
N GLY A 280 -12.99 30.16 68.28
CA GLY A 280 -12.51 31.50 68.61
C GLY A 280 -13.51 32.30 69.47
N LYS A 281 -14.80 32.28 69.11
CA LYS A 281 -15.86 32.94 69.88
C LYS A 281 -16.11 32.26 71.24
N GLU A 282 -16.09 30.93 71.29
CA GLU A 282 -16.27 30.20 72.56
C GLU A 282 -15.14 30.53 73.55
N ASN A 283 -13.89 30.58 73.08
CA ASN A 283 -12.76 31.01 73.90
C ASN A 283 -12.92 32.45 74.41
N GLN A 284 -13.44 33.37 73.59
CA GLN A 284 -13.74 34.74 74.02
C GLN A 284 -14.82 34.77 75.11
N VAL A 285 -15.91 34.01 74.94
CA VAL A 285 -16.98 33.89 75.95
C VAL A 285 -16.43 33.36 77.27
N ARG A 286 -15.68 32.25 77.25
CA ARG A 286 -15.05 31.70 78.46
C ARG A 286 -14.12 32.71 79.13
N THR A 287 -13.35 33.47 78.35
CA THR A 287 -12.46 34.50 78.90
C THR A 287 -13.26 35.60 79.61
N MET A 288 -14.36 36.06 79.01
CA MET A 288 -15.26 37.04 79.63
C MET A 288 -15.95 36.47 80.88
N GLU A 289 -16.40 35.22 80.86
CA GLU A 289 -16.97 34.53 82.04
C GLU A 289 -15.96 34.44 83.18
N HIS A 290 -14.70 34.10 82.88
CA HIS A 290 -13.63 34.10 83.87
C HIS A 290 -13.37 35.49 84.46
N GLN A 291 -13.39 36.55 83.64
CA GLN A 291 -13.27 37.94 84.11
C GLN A 291 -14.42 38.32 85.04
N ILE A 292 -15.67 37.99 84.67
CA ILE A 292 -16.85 38.24 85.51
C ILE A 292 -16.75 37.48 86.84
N ALA A 293 -16.32 36.21 86.81
CA ALA A 293 -16.15 35.39 88.00
C ALA A 293 -15.05 35.93 88.94
N GLN A 294 -14.01 36.57 88.41
CA GLN A 294 -12.98 37.26 89.21
C GLN A 294 -13.53 38.52 89.87
N VAL A 295 -14.30 39.33 89.14
CA VAL A 295 -14.93 40.55 89.69
C VAL A 295 -15.94 40.20 90.78
N ASN A 296 -16.75 39.14 90.61
CA ASN A 296 -17.73 38.70 91.61
C ASN A 296 -17.11 38.06 92.87
N ARG A 297 -15.80 37.78 92.90
CA ARG A 297 -15.07 37.26 94.06
C ARG A 297 -14.31 38.32 94.85
N ALA A 298 -14.20 39.55 94.33
CA ALA A 298 -13.62 40.71 95.00
C ALA A 298 -14.71 41.51 95.74
#